data_AF-A0A966B6N2-F1
#
_entry.id   AF-A0A966B6N2-F1
#
_cell.length_a   1.000
_cell.length_b   1.000
_cell.length_c   1.000
_cell.angle_alpha   90.00
_cell.angle_beta   90.00
_cell.angle_gamma   90.00
#
_symmetry.space_group_name_H-M   'P 1'
#
loop_
_entity.id
_entity.type
_entity.pdbx_description
1 polymer ?
#
loop_
_entity_poly.entity_id
_entity_poly.type
_entity_poly.pdbx_seq_one_letter_code
_entity_poly.pdbx_strand_id
1 'polypeptide(L)'
;SEPVLATYDQSQPIQIPEPILPRGRWHHGLDPLMLSAGGASPKAASVRSRVWKNHADEHYWGTENQERMRTGKPPRRTNPATAKVETASVDLISARPYWKSTAVDPFGDAT
;
A
#
# COMPACT_ATOMS: atom_id res chain seq x y z
N SER A 1 9.26 -21.89 -50.17
CA SER A 1 9.90 -20.76 -49.48
C SER A 1 10.01 -21.10 -48.01
N GLU A 2 11.21 -21.34 -47.51
CA GLU A 2 11.44 -21.59 -46.07
C GLU A 2 11.31 -20.27 -45.29
N PRO A 3 10.79 -20.29 -44.05
CA PRO A 3 10.73 -19.08 -43.24
C PRO A 3 12.15 -18.72 -42.77
N VAL A 4 12.54 -17.47 -43.03
CA VAL A 4 13.78 -16.87 -42.56
C VAL A 4 13.75 -16.89 -41.03
N LEU A 5 14.67 -17.64 -40.41
CA LEU A 5 14.91 -17.59 -38.98
C LEU A 5 15.36 -16.16 -38.65
N ALA A 6 14.50 -15.37 -38.01
CA ALA A 6 14.85 -14.04 -37.55
C ALA A 6 16.04 -14.16 -36.58
N THR A 7 17.19 -13.62 -36.98
CA THR A 7 18.37 -13.54 -36.15
C THR A 7 18.03 -12.68 -34.93
N TYR A 8 17.94 -13.32 -33.76
CA TYR A 8 17.73 -12.62 -32.51
C TYR A 8 18.99 -11.82 -32.18
N ASP A 9 18.94 -10.51 -32.38
CA ASP A 9 20.03 -9.59 -32.05
C ASP A 9 20.13 -9.45 -30.52
N GLN A 10 21.10 -10.16 -29.93
CA GLN A 10 21.39 -10.14 -28.48
C GLN A 10 21.99 -8.81 -27.98
N SER A 11 22.20 -7.83 -28.87
CA SER A 11 22.79 -6.52 -28.54
C SER A 11 21.79 -5.50 -28.02
N GLN A 12 20.48 -5.77 -28.13
CA GLN A 12 19.45 -4.90 -27.58
C GLN A 12 19.41 -5.10 -26.05
N PRO A 13 19.69 -4.07 -25.24
CA PRO A 13 19.48 -4.19 -23.80
C PRO A 13 18.02 -4.55 -23.55
N ILE A 14 17.78 -5.58 -22.73
CA ILE A 14 16.43 -5.94 -22.28
C ILE A 14 15.87 -4.70 -21.58
N GLN A 15 14.97 -3.98 -22.25
CA GLN A 15 14.18 -2.95 -21.60
C GLN A 15 13.26 -3.68 -20.62
N ILE A 16 13.64 -3.68 -19.34
CA ILE A 16 12.73 -4.08 -18.28
C ILE A 16 11.57 -3.08 -18.35
N PRO A 17 10.33 -3.50 -18.66
CA PRO A 17 9.21 -2.57 -18.67
C PRO A 17 9.08 -2.01 -17.26
N GLU A 18 9.16 -0.69 -17.11
CA GLU A 18 8.79 -0.07 -15.84
C GLU A 18 7.33 -0.46 -15.53
N PRO A 19 7.01 -0.89 -14.30
CA PRO A 19 5.64 -1.21 -13.95
C PRO A 19 4.78 0.04 -14.12
N ILE A 20 3.92 0.03 -15.14
CA ILE A 20 3.00 1.13 -15.42
C ILE A 20 1.90 1.08 -14.37
N LEU A 21 1.94 2.01 -13.41
CA LEU A 21 0.87 2.18 -12.44
C LEU A 21 -0.48 2.44 -13.17
N PRO A 22 -1.60 1.89 -12.67
CA PRO A 22 -2.90 2.11 -13.27
C PRO A 22 -3.26 3.60 -13.27
N ARG A 23 -4.08 4.04 -14.23
CA ARG A 23 -4.47 5.44 -14.43
C ARG A 23 -5.98 5.60 -14.38
N GLY A 24 -6.46 6.70 -13.79
CA GLY A 24 -7.87 7.08 -13.83
C GLY A 24 -8.39 7.63 -12.50
N ARG A 25 -9.70 7.48 -12.28
CA ARG A 25 -10.32 7.83 -11.00
C ARG A 25 -10.18 6.64 -10.06
N TRP A 26 -9.66 6.89 -8.87
CA TRP A 26 -9.55 5.84 -7.85
C TRP A 26 -10.92 5.51 -7.24
N HIS A 27 -11.12 4.23 -6.95
CA HIS A 27 -12.27 3.65 -6.24
C HIS A 27 -11.78 2.58 -5.26
N HIS A 28 -12.63 2.21 -4.30
CA HIS A 28 -12.32 1.18 -3.31
C HIS A 28 -11.88 -0.13 -3.97
N GLY A 29 -10.81 -0.75 -3.44
CA GLY A 29 -10.20 -1.98 -3.97
C GLY A 29 -9.12 -1.74 -5.04
N LEU A 30 -9.00 -0.54 -5.60
CA LEU A 30 -7.95 -0.22 -6.58
C LEU A 30 -6.63 0.17 -5.91
N ASP A 31 -5.55 0.09 -6.69
CA ASP A 31 -4.19 0.45 -6.27
C ASP A 31 -4.15 1.86 -5.63
N PRO A 32 -3.71 2.01 -4.37
CA PRO A 32 -3.57 3.31 -3.72
C PRO A 32 -2.64 4.28 -4.46
N LEU A 33 -1.63 3.79 -5.18
CA LEU A 33 -0.64 4.54 -5.95
C LEU A 33 -1.12 4.92 -7.35
N MET A 34 -2.31 4.44 -7.77
CA MET A 34 -2.93 4.74 -9.06
C MET A 34 -2.84 6.23 -9.39
N LEU A 35 -2.31 6.50 -10.59
CA LEU A 35 -2.18 7.84 -11.16
C LEU A 35 -3.55 8.39 -11.54
N SER A 36 -3.66 9.72 -11.61
CA SER A 36 -4.83 10.35 -12.22
C SER A 36 -4.97 9.96 -13.71
N ALA A 37 -6.12 10.26 -14.32
CA ALA A 37 -6.32 10.09 -15.77
C ALA A 37 -5.21 10.81 -16.58
N GLY A 38 -4.79 12.01 -16.13
CA GLY A 38 -3.68 12.77 -16.73
C GLY A 38 -2.28 12.24 -16.42
N GLY A 39 -2.14 11.15 -15.65
CA GLY A 39 -0.84 10.54 -15.33
C GLY A 39 -0.13 11.15 -14.12
N ALA A 40 -0.73 12.14 -13.45
CA ALA A 40 -0.14 12.72 -12.24
C ALA A 40 -0.21 11.74 -11.04
N SER A 41 0.89 11.64 -10.29
CA SER A 41 0.98 10.87 -9.05
C SER A 41 0.03 11.39 -7.97
N PRO A 42 -0.54 10.49 -7.14
CA PRO A 42 -1.40 10.91 -6.04
C PRO A 42 -0.62 11.67 -4.97
N LYS A 43 -1.30 12.62 -4.31
CA LYS A 43 -0.74 13.27 -3.11
C LYS A 43 -0.62 12.27 -1.97
N ALA A 44 0.36 12.48 -1.08
CA ALA A 44 0.56 11.63 0.10
C ALA A 44 -0.72 11.40 0.93
N ALA A 45 -1.53 12.44 1.12
CA ALA A 45 -2.81 12.34 1.83
C ALA A 45 -3.81 11.40 1.11
N SER A 46 -3.82 11.42 -0.23
CA SER A 46 -4.65 10.52 -1.03
C SER A 46 -4.18 9.08 -0.87
N VAL A 47 -2.88 8.80 -1.00
CA VAL A 47 -2.34 7.44 -0.80
C VAL A 47 -2.73 6.89 0.57
N ARG A 48 -2.51 7.67 1.63
CA ARG A 48 -2.93 7.28 3.00
C ARG A 48 -4.41 6.97 3.08
N SER A 49 -5.28 7.85 2.57
CA SER A 49 -6.72 7.63 2.61
C SER A 49 -7.16 6.40 1.83
N ARG A 50 -6.53 6.12 0.68
CA ARG A 50 -6.88 4.99 -0.19
C ARG A 50 -6.49 3.67 0.45
N VAL A 51 -5.29 3.58 1.03
CA VAL A 51 -4.83 2.41 1.79
C VAL A 51 -5.85 2.09 2.89
N TRP A 52 -6.17 3.05 3.75
CA TRP A 52 -7.11 2.78 4.84
C TRP A 52 -8.50 2.37 4.37
N LYS A 53 -9.01 3.01 3.31
CA LYS A 53 -10.29 2.59 2.74
C LYS A 53 -10.26 1.14 2.25
N ASN A 54 -9.20 0.72 1.57
CA ASN A 54 -9.05 -0.67 1.09
C ASN A 54 -8.98 -1.72 2.22
N HIS A 55 -8.47 -1.33 3.39
CA HIS A 55 -8.38 -2.21 4.56
C HIS A 55 -9.64 -2.15 5.47
N ALA A 56 -10.62 -1.31 5.15
CA ALA A 56 -11.71 -1.01 6.06
C ALA A 56 -12.66 -2.17 6.35
N ASP A 57 -12.79 -3.12 5.41
CA ASP A 57 -13.69 -4.27 5.52
C ASP A 57 -12.98 -5.56 5.94
N GLU A 58 -11.72 -5.46 6.37
CA GLU A 58 -10.99 -6.59 6.90
C GLU A 58 -11.47 -6.95 8.32
N HIS A 59 -11.73 -8.24 8.54
CA HIS A 59 -12.40 -8.77 9.74
C HIS A 59 -11.57 -8.67 11.02
N TYR A 60 -10.27 -8.45 10.92
CA TYR A 60 -9.38 -8.37 12.08
C TYR A 60 -9.36 -6.99 12.76
N TRP A 61 -10.08 -6.02 12.20
CA TRP A 61 -10.25 -4.70 12.82
C TRP A 61 -11.55 -4.63 13.63
N GLY A 62 -11.47 -4.11 14.85
CA GLY A 62 -12.68 -3.76 15.62
C GLY A 62 -13.50 -2.66 14.93
N THR A 63 -14.80 -2.60 15.23
CA THR A 63 -15.78 -1.69 14.59
C THR A 63 -15.32 -0.24 14.53
N GLU A 64 -14.75 0.30 15.62
CA GLU A 64 -14.25 1.68 15.65
C GLU A 64 -13.16 1.91 14.59
N ASN A 65 -12.21 0.97 14.47
CA ASN A 65 -11.14 1.09 13.49
C ASN A 65 -11.67 0.95 12.07
N GLN A 66 -12.62 0.05 11.83
CA GLN A 66 -13.30 -0.06 10.53
C GLN A 66 -13.99 1.25 10.14
N GLU A 67 -14.76 1.87 11.04
CA GLU A 67 -15.42 3.16 10.78
C GLU A 67 -14.43 4.27 10.44
N ARG A 68 -13.32 4.36 11.19
CA ARG A 68 -12.23 5.29 10.88
C ARG A 68 -11.69 5.06 9.48
N MET A 69 -11.39 3.81 9.15
CA MET A 69 -10.80 3.42 7.86
C MET A 69 -11.75 3.65 6.67
N ARG A 70 -13.06 3.44 6.83
CA ARG A 70 -14.07 3.80 5.81
C ARG A 70 -14.01 5.29 5.46
N THR A 71 -13.68 6.14 6.42
CA THR A 71 -13.46 7.59 6.19
C THR A 71 -12.03 7.94 5.73
N GLY A 72 -11.17 6.96 5.48
CA GLY A 72 -9.77 7.15 5.07
C GLY A 72 -8.83 7.53 6.22
N LYS A 73 -9.25 7.34 7.47
CA LYS A 73 -8.43 7.61 8.65
C LYS A 73 -7.71 6.33 9.10
N PRO A 74 -6.48 6.45 9.60
CA PRO A 74 -5.73 5.29 10.11
C PRO A 74 -6.41 4.65 11.32
N PRO A 75 -6.27 3.32 11.47
CA PRO A 75 -6.64 2.62 12.69
C PRO A 75 -5.72 3.02 13.85
N ARG A 76 -6.23 2.81 15.06
CA ARG A 76 -5.55 3.05 16.32
C ARG A 76 -5.44 1.76 17.12
N ARG A 77 -4.39 1.66 17.94
CA ARG A 77 -4.27 0.60 18.94
C ARG A 77 -3.64 1.15 20.20
N THR A 78 -3.84 0.46 21.31
CA THR A 78 -3.04 0.67 22.51
C THR A 78 -1.72 -0.05 22.32
N ASN A 79 -0.62 0.69 22.46
CA ASN A 79 0.72 0.11 22.44
C ASN A 79 0.93 -0.69 23.74
N PRO A 80 1.23 -2.00 23.67
CA PRO A 80 1.33 -2.84 24.86
C PRO A 80 2.51 -2.47 25.77
N ALA A 81 3.60 -1.95 25.21
CA ALA A 81 4.80 -1.59 25.98
C ALA A 81 4.65 -0.26 26.75
N THR A 82 3.84 0.67 26.24
CA THR A 82 3.73 2.02 26.81
C THR A 82 2.34 2.37 27.34
N ALA A 83 1.36 1.51 27.11
CA ALA A 83 -0.07 1.74 27.34
C ALA A 83 -0.66 2.99 26.64
N LYS A 84 0.10 3.63 25.74
CA LYS A 84 -0.35 4.82 24.99
C LYS A 84 -1.07 4.42 23.72
N VAL A 85 -2.05 5.22 23.31
CA VAL A 85 -2.70 5.06 22.00
C VAL A 85 -1.74 5.51 20.91
N GLU A 86 -1.51 4.64 19.93
CA GLU A 86 -0.80 4.96 18.70
C GLU A 86 -1.68 4.79 17.47
N THR A 87 -1.22 5.34 16.35
CA THR A 87 -1.94 5.37 15.08
C THR A 87 -1.07 4.78 14.00
N ALA A 88 -1.64 3.88 13.18
CA ALA A 88 -0.91 3.25 12.09
C ALA A 88 -0.48 4.28 11.03
N SER A 89 0.56 3.96 10.30
CA SER A 89 1.14 4.78 9.24
C SER A 89 1.21 3.99 7.93
N VAL A 90 1.48 4.70 6.83
CA VAL A 90 1.58 4.12 5.49
C VAL A 90 2.92 4.54 4.90
N ASP A 91 3.67 3.58 4.36
CA ASP A 91 4.80 3.88 3.50
C ASP A 91 4.26 4.41 2.17
N LEU A 92 4.65 5.62 1.79
CA LEU A 92 4.11 6.30 0.62
C LEU A 92 4.67 5.76 -0.71
N ILE A 93 5.76 4.99 -0.66
CA ILE A 93 6.37 4.39 -1.84
C ILE A 93 5.70 3.05 -2.13
N SER A 94 5.57 2.18 -1.12
CA SER A 94 5.01 0.83 -1.30
C SER A 94 3.51 0.74 -1.01
N ALA A 95 2.89 1.82 -0.51
CA ALA A 95 1.52 1.84 0.03
C ALA A 95 1.27 0.81 1.15
N ARG A 96 2.31 0.31 1.80
CA ARG A 96 2.18 -0.70 2.87
C ARG A 96 1.83 -0.05 4.20
N PRO A 97 0.80 -0.53 4.92
CA PRO A 97 0.51 -0.10 6.27
C PRO A 97 1.54 -0.66 7.26
N TYR A 98 1.85 0.10 8.30
CA TYR A 98 2.74 -0.32 9.39
C TYR A 98 2.40 0.39 10.70
N TRP A 99 2.80 -0.21 11.82
CA TRP A 99 2.82 0.45 13.12
C TRP A 99 4.19 1.06 13.36
N LYS A 100 4.25 2.30 13.86
CA LYS A 100 5.53 2.97 14.11
C LYS A 100 6.34 2.28 15.20
N SER A 101 5.67 1.74 16.21
CA SER A 101 6.33 0.87 17.17
C SER A 101 6.22 -0.59 16.72
N THR A 102 7.31 -1.34 16.89
CA THR A 102 7.26 -2.80 16.90
C THR A 102 6.30 -3.25 18.01
N ALA A 103 5.44 -4.25 17.74
CA ALA A 103 4.75 -4.90 18.83
C ALA A 103 5.81 -5.67 19.62
N VAL A 104 6.16 -5.18 20.81
CA VAL A 104 6.92 -5.99 21.77
C VAL A 104 5.95 -7.07 22.21
N ASP A 105 6.33 -8.34 22.03
CA ASP A 105 5.56 -9.47 22.55
C ASP A 105 5.42 -9.28 24.07
N PRO A 106 4.21 -9.11 24.63
CA PRO A 106 4.03 -8.96 26.06
C PRO A 106 4.42 -10.23 26.84
N PHE A 107 4.66 -11.35 26.15
CA PHE A 107 5.09 -12.64 26.70
C PHE A 107 6.45 -13.11 26.16
N GLY A 108 7.14 -12.31 25.34
CA GLY A 108 8.40 -12.69 24.71
C GLY A 108 9.58 -12.27 25.57
N ASP A 109 10.53 -13.19 25.79
CA ASP A 109 11.78 -12.89 26.47
C ASP A 109 12.52 -11.74 25.76
N ALA A 110 12.95 -10.76 26.54
CA ALA A 110 13.88 -9.74 26.10
C ALA A 110 15.24 -10.40 25.86
N THR A 111 15.55 -10.77 24.60
CA THR A 111 16.93 -11.06 24.18
C THR A 111 17.75 -9.79 24.09
#